data_AF-A0A914AR03-F1
#
_entry.id   AF-A0A914AR03-F1
#
_cell.length_a   1.000
_cell.length_b   1.000
_cell.length_c   1.000
_cell.angle_alpha   90.00
_cell.angle_beta   90.00
_cell.angle_gamma   90.00
#
_symmetry.space_group_name_H-M   'P 1'
#
loop_
_entity.id
_entity.type
_entity.pdbx_description
1 polymer ?
#
loop_
_entity_poly.entity_id
_entity_poly.type
_entity_poly.pdbx_seq_one_letter_code
_entity_poly.pdbx_strand_id
1 'polypeptide(L)'
;MAMCGSAKRTHRLQFRTVLWLIVLLYICTFCVILPLSCWNRPFSRFYLKSSRTVEGAILNDVTQGQRADDYFERLDSESSLAFHTKPLVQRQQNPPKYAIGVITVKRKSSHYKKYDPRYLTRVVAEFDRLLKEVERRDVVLLVCNAESVPGHHKEAERLAKYVHVVSKRGHDPHPSDDAREQEKRDYVFCMSQMETFNAEYTILVQDDALPYPQFLASLDRLLDTRVENKMIRGRLVPNPETWAAVKFYFPEKWQGYGNEAFLITELLSAAIFGGGILHGLLRLLVGSDLNWIQTFCIFTLLCIFCGALMFVIGRPYLLMLRRLSVDLYSMRGAPECCIPAVLYRTQSLPRIREHLGGITCSNKRPLDIEISRCLHSVGVRQYLVMPNLFNHIGMVSSLHNDVNSPHSFLG
;
A
#
# COMPACT_ATOMS: atom_id res chain seq x y z
N MET A 1 -21.72 39.92 -55.76
CA MET A 1 -21.43 39.47 -54.38
C MET A 1 -21.88 38.02 -54.25
N ALA A 2 -21.02 37.08 -54.63
CA ALA A 2 -21.29 35.65 -54.51
C ALA A 2 -20.61 35.16 -53.22
N MET A 3 -21.39 34.81 -52.20
CA MET A 3 -20.84 34.14 -51.03
C MET A 3 -20.72 32.64 -51.32
N CYS A 4 -19.46 32.23 -51.49
CA CYS A 4 -19.02 30.85 -51.60
C CYS A 4 -19.27 30.12 -50.27
N GLY A 5 -20.39 29.41 -50.16
CA GLY A 5 -20.65 28.46 -49.08
C GLY A 5 -19.78 27.21 -49.26
N SER A 6 -18.57 27.24 -48.71
CA SER A 6 -17.72 26.05 -48.60
C SER A 6 -18.35 25.06 -47.60
N ALA A 7 -19.19 24.16 -48.11
CA ALA A 7 -19.68 23.02 -47.36
C ALA A 7 -18.50 22.14 -46.94
N LYS A 8 -18.11 22.20 -45.66
CA LYS A 8 -17.25 21.17 -45.05
C LYS A 8 -17.98 19.85 -45.17
N ARG A 9 -17.56 19.02 -46.12
CA ARG A 9 -18.05 17.66 -46.34
C ARG A 9 -17.53 16.80 -45.18
N THR A 10 -18.17 16.86 -44.02
CA THR A 10 -17.92 15.93 -42.93
C THR A 10 -18.28 14.53 -43.43
N HIS A 11 -17.28 13.67 -43.55
CA HIS A 11 -17.44 12.30 -44.02
C HIS A 11 -18.22 11.52 -42.94
N ARG A 12 -19.55 11.49 -43.06
CA ARG A 12 -20.41 10.78 -42.10
C ARG A 12 -20.18 9.28 -42.23
N LEU A 13 -19.65 8.64 -41.19
CA LEU A 13 -19.39 7.20 -41.22
C LEU A 13 -20.71 6.41 -41.12
N GLN A 14 -20.87 5.43 -42.00
CA GLN A 14 -21.95 4.46 -41.92
C GLN A 14 -21.75 3.51 -40.72
N PHE A 15 -22.84 3.04 -40.11
CA PHE A 15 -22.82 2.11 -38.96
C PHE A 15 -21.89 0.91 -39.14
N ARG A 16 -21.87 0.30 -40.34
CA ARG A 16 -20.96 -0.82 -40.67
C ARG A 16 -19.49 -0.45 -40.54
N THR A 17 -19.12 0.76 -40.95
CA THR A 17 -17.73 1.23 -40.86
C THR A 17 -17.33 1.44 -39.40
N VAL A 18 -18.23 2.03 -38.60
CA VAL A 18 -18.01 2.19 -37.15
C VAL A 18 -17.85 0.84 -36.46
N LEU A 19 -18.69 -0.14 -36.80
CA LEU A 19 -18.58 -1.49 -36.25
C LEU A 19 -17.24 -2.13 -36.58
N TRP A 20 -16.78 -2.01 -37.83
CA TRP A 20 -15.45 -2.50 -38.23
C TRP A 20 -14.31 -1.84 -37.47
N LEU A 21 -14.38 -0.53 -37.23
CA LEU A 21 -13.38 0.18 -36.41
C LEU A 21 -13.37 -0.33 -34.97
N ILE A 22 -14.54 -0.61 -34.38
CA ILE A 22 -14.63 -1.19 -33.03
C ILE A 22 -14.04 -2.60 -33.03
N VAL A 23 -14.38 -3.45 -34.00
CA VAL A 23 -13.80 -4.80 -34.10
C VAL A 23 -12.28 -4.74 -34.23
N LEU A 24 -11.76 -3.85 -35.09
CA LEU A 24 -10.32 -3.64 -35.23
C LEU A 24 -9.69 -3.17 -33.92
N LEU A 25 -10.34 -2.25 -33.19
CA LEU A 25 -9.89 -1.80 -31.87
C LEU A 25 -9.79 -2.98 -30.89
N TYR A 26 -10.81 -3.85 -30.82
CA TYR A 26 -10.76 -5.05 -29.98
C TYR A 26 -9.59 -5.95 -30.34
N ILE A 27 -9.41 -6.29 -31.62
CA ILE A 27 -8.33 -7.17 -32.07
C ILE A 27 -6.97 -6.56 -31.77
N CYS A 28 -6.75 -5.29 -32.13
CA CYS A 28 -5.51 -4.60 -31.87
C CYS A 28 -5.21 -4.54 -30.36
N THR A 29 -6.20 -4.21 -29.53
CA THR A 29 -6.00 -4.10 -28.09
C THR A 29 -5.75 -5.46 -27.43
N PHE A 30 -6.63 -6.45 -27.62
CA PHE A 30 -6.58 -7.70 -26.89
C PHE A 30 -5.65 -8.76 -27.50
N CYS A 31 -5.37 -8.71 -28.81
CA CYS A 31 -4.50 -9.69 -29.48
C CYS A 31 -3.08 -9.18 -29.71
N VAL A 32 -2.85 -7.86 -29.65
CA VAL A 32 -1.52 -7.27 -29.93
C VAL A 32 -1.02 -6.44 -28.76
N ILE A 33 -1.72 -5.34 -28.42
CA ILE A 33 -1.21 -4.34 -27.46
C ILE A 33 -1.11 -4.92 -26.05
N LEU A 34 -2.17 -5.53 -25.53
CA LEU A 34 -2.17 -6.04 -24.15
C LEU A 34 -1.23 -7.24 -23.96
N PRO A 35 -1.17 -8.25 -24.87
CA PRO A 35 -0.14 -9.28 -24.77
C PRO A 35 1.28 -8.70 -24.72
N LEU A 36 1.60 -7.73 -25.58
CA LEU A 36 2.95 -7.14 -25.64
C LEU A 36 3.29 -6.21 -24.47
N SER A 37 2.29 -5.54 -23.88
CA SER A 37 2.52 -4.57 -22.79
C SER A 37 2.30 -5.15 -21.40
N CYS A 38 1.53 -6.23 -21.26
CA CYS A 38 1.16 -6.81 -19.98
C CYS A 38 1.80 -8.18 -19.68
N TRP A 39 2.62 -8.75 -20.57
CA TRP A 39 3.25 -10.07 -20.34
C TRP A 39 4.13 -10.14 -19.08
N ASN A 40 4.74 -9.02 -18.65
CA ASN A 40 5.59 -8.94 -17.47
C ASN A 40 4.94 -8.20 -16.29
N ARG A 41 3.62 -8.02 -16.33
CA ARG A 41 2.82 -7.28 -15.34
C ARG A 41 2.00 -8.24 -14.46
N PRO A 42 2.44 -8.55 -13.21
CA PRO A 42 1.70 -9.43 -12.30
C PRO A 42 0.23 -9.05 -12.15
N PHE A 43 -0.63 -10.05 -11.96
CA PHE A 43 -2.09 -9.89 -11.83
C PHE A 43 -2.83 -9.45 -13.10
N SER A 44 -2.13 -9.12 -14.19
CA SER A 44 -2.76 -9.09 -15.52
C SER A 44 -3.06 -10.51 -16.00
N ARG A 45 -4.10 -10.67 -16.82
CA ARG A 45 -4.44 -11.96 -17.45
C ARG A 45 -3.42 -12.40 -18.50
N PHE A 46 -2.61 -11.48 -19.04
CA PHE A 46 -1.54 -11.80 -19.98
C PHE A 46 -0.20 -12.09 -19.29
N TYR A 47 -0.14 -12.04 -17.96
CA TYR A 47 1.09 -12.22 -17.22
C TYR A 47 1.69 -13.62 -17.39
N LEU A 48 2.94 -13.66 -17.87
CA LEU A 48 3.75 -14.87 -17.96
C LEU A 48 4.61 -14.98 -16.71
N LYS A 49 4.38 -16.00 -15.88
CA LYS A 49 5.17 -16.22 -14.65
C LYS A 49 6.67 -16.34 -14.92
N SER A 50 7.07 -16.92 -16.05
CA SER A 50 8.49 -17.01 -16.46
C SER A 50 9.18 -15.66 -16.63
N SER A 51 8.43 -14.55 -16.73
CA SER A 51 8.99 -13.20 -16.85
C SER A 51 9.69 -12.69 -15.59
N ARG A 52 9.42 -13.27 -14.41
CA ARG A 52 10.03 -12.86 -13.14
C ARG A 52 10.64 -14.05 -12.42
N THR A 53 11.95 -14.09 -12.35
CA THR A 53 12.67 -15.11 -11.58
C THR A 53 12.91 -14.67 -10.15
N VAL A 54 13.13 -15.62 -9.25
CA VAL A 54 13.47 -15.33 -7.85
C VAL A 54 14.83 -14.64 -7.79
N GLU A 55 15.79 -15.10 -8.60
CA GLU A 55 17.15 -14.57 -8.69
C GLU A 55 17.14 -13.11 -9.17
N GLY A 56 16.32 -12.79 -10.17
CA GLY A 56 16.17 -11.42 -10.65
C GLY A 56 15.56 -10.49 -9.60
N ALA A 57 14.57 -10.99 -8.83
CA ALA A 57 13.98 -10.23 -7.74
C ALA A 57 14.97 -10.00 -6.59
N ILE A 58 15.76 -11.01 -6.23
CA ILE A 58 16.84 -10.90 -5.23
C ILE A 58 17.90 -9.89 -5.70
N LEU A 59 18.33 -9.94 -6.96
CA LEU A 59 19.32 -9.00 -7.50
C LEU A 59 18.82 -7.54 -7.43
N ASN A 60 17.56 -7.32 -7.81
CA ASN A 60 16.94 -6.00 -7.67
C ASN A 60 16.87 -5.57 -6.20
N ASP A 61 16.45 -6.46 -5.29
CA ASP A 61 16.41 -6.15 -3.86
C ASP A 61 17.78 -5.75 -3.31
N VAL A 62 18.83 -6.52 -3.62
CA VAL A 62 20.22 -6.21 -3.23
C VAL A 62 20.64 -4.84 -3.76
N THR A 63 20.32 -4.53 -5.02
CA THR A 63 20.65 -3.23 -5.63
C THR A 63 19.93 -2.08 -4.94
N GLN A 64 18.65 -2.24 -4.60
CA GLN A 64 17.91 -1.22 -3.84
C GLN A 64 18.40 -1.10 -2.39
N GLY A 65 18.84 -2.22 -1.80
CA GLY A 65 19.48 -2.25 -0.49
C GLY A 65 20.78 -1.44 -0.46
N GLN A 66 21.64 -1.64 -1.46
CA GLN A 66 22.89 -0.88 -1.61
C GLN A 66 22.64 0.62 -1.74
N ARG A 67 21.62 1.03 -2.54
CA ARG A 67 21.25 2.46 -2.64
C ARG A 67 20.83 3.07 -1.31
N ALA A 68 20.17 2.29 -0.45
CA ALA A 68 19.77 2.74 0.88
C ALA A 68 20.96 2.78 1.85
N ASP A 69 21.91 1.85 1.75
CA ASP A 69 23.19 1.92 2.47
C ASP A 69 23.97 3.19 2.02
N ASP A 70 24.13 3.41 0.71
CA ASP A 70 24.80 4.59 0.12
C ASP A 70 24.17 5.91 0.59
N TYR A 71 22.85 5.92 0.80
CA TYR A 71 22.14 7.10 1.31
C TYR A 71 22.62 7.47 2.70
N PHE A 72 22.66 6.52 3.64
CA PHE A 72 23.13 6.78 5.00
C PHE A 72 24.62 7.08 5.07
N GLU A 73 25.44 6.44 4.23
CA GLU A 73 26.89 6.71 4.18
C GLU A 73 27.21 8.16 3.78
N ARG A 74 26.32 8.83 3.04
CA ARG A 74 26.46 10.25 2.66
C ARG A 74 25.94 11.22 3.71
N LEU A 75 25.17 10.74 4.69
CA LEU A 75 24.61 11.59 5.74
C LEU A 75 25.64 11.81 6.86
N ASP A 76 25.58 13.00 7.45
CA ASP A 76 26.20 13.24 8.74
C ASP A 76 25.39 12.54 9.84
N SER A 77 26.02 11.61 10.56
CA SER A 77 25.35 10.77 11.56
C SER A 77 24.82 11.59 12.73
N GLU A 78 25.59 12.57 13.21
CA GLU A 78 25.20 13.38 14.38
C GLU A 78 24.00 14.27 14.05
N SER A 79 24.04 14.97 12.92
CA SER A 79 22.93 15.81 12.45
C SER A 79 21.67 14.99 12.18
N SER A 80 21.83 13.81 11.57
CA SER A 80 20.70 12.90 11.32
C SER A 80 20.07 12.42 12.63
N LEU A 81 20.89 11.95 13.57
CA LEU A 81 20.40 11.47 14.86
C LEU A 81 19.75 12.61 15.67
N ALA A 82 20.34 13.81 15.63
CA ALA A 82 19.78 15.00 16.26
C ALA A 82 18.40 15.36 15.68
N PHE A 83 18.19 15.20 14.37
CA PHE A 83 16.89 15.42 13.74
C PHE A 83 15.81 14.52 14.37
N HIS A 84 16.08 13.23 14.53
CA HIS A 84 15.10 12.26 15.06
C HIS A 84 14.95 12.29 16.57
N THR A 85 15.95 12.76 17.31
CA THR A 85 15.91 12.83 18.78
C THR A 85 15.35 14.15 19.31
N LYS A 86 15.37 15.25 18.52
CA LYS A 86 14.77 16.54 18.90
C LYS A 86 13.29 16.41 19.33
N PRO A 87 12.40 15.75 18.57
CA PRO A 87 11.01 15.54 18.99
C PRO A 87 10.89 14.81 20.34
N LEU A 88 11.84 13.92 20.66
CA LEU A 88 11.86 13.17 21.93
C LEU A 88 12.16 14.08 23.13
N VAL A 89 13.02 15.07 22.94
CA VAL A 89 13.36 16.06 23.98
C VAL A 89 12.20 17.05 24.16
N GLN A 90 11.56 17.46 23.06
CA GLN A 90 10.49 18.46 23.06
C GLN A 90 9.12 17.91 23.45
N ARG A 91 8.98 16.58 23.59
CA ARG A 91 7.71 15.90 23.92
C ARG A 91 7.00 16.40 25.18
N GLN A 92 7.75 16.93 26.14
CA GLN A 92 7.19 17.46 27.39
C GLN A 92 6.45 18.78 27.19
N GLN A 93 6.80 19.54 26.15
CA GLN A 93 6.17 20.82 25.83
C GLN A 93 5.09 20.66 24.77
N ASN A 94 5.33 19.84 23.74
CA ASN A 94 4.38 19.53 22.69
C ASN A 94 4.45 18.03 22.35
N PRO A 95 3.42 17.22 22.67
CA PRO A 95 3.42 15.82 22.30
C PRO A 95 3.42 15.68 20.76
N PRO A 96 4.15 14.70 20.20
CA PRO A 96 4.17 14.47 18.76
C PRO A 96 2.78 14.06 18.26
N LYS A 97 2.43 14.47 17.04
CA LYS A 97 1.18 14.06 16.38
C LYS A 97 1.25 12.57 16.00
N TYR A 98 2.39 12.15 15.46
CA TYR A 98 2.63 10.77 15.04
C TYR A 98 3.87 10.18 15.71
N ALA A 99 3.79 8.92 16.10
CA ALA A 99 4.97 8.12 16.43
C ALA A 99 5.00 6.89 15.50
N ILE A 100 6.08 6.74 14.74
CA ILE A 100 6.30 5.66 13.77
C ILE A 100 7.30 4.68 14.38
N GLY A 101 6.88 3.44 14.60
CA GLY A 101 7.70 2.34 15.10
C GLY A 101 7.96 1.32 14.00
N VAL A 102 9.22 1.14 13.60
CA VAL A 102 9.64 0.11 12.64
C VAL A 102 10.12 -1.13 13.40
N ILE A 103 9.39 -2.23 13.30
CA ILE A 103 9.65 -3.50 13.97
C ILE A 103 10.57 -4.33 13.10
N THR A 104 11.69 -4.80 13.67
CA THR A 104 12.68 -5.53 12.91
C THR A 104 13.34 -6.64 13.71
N VAL A 105 13.66 -7.73 13.00
CA VAL A 105 14.44 -8.87 13.47
C VAL A 105 15.39 -9.29 12.35
N LYS A 106 16.45 -10.04 12.68
CA LYS A 106 17.34 -10.53 11.63
C LYS A 106 16.62 -11.54 10.73
N ARG A 107 16.49 -11.21 9.45
CA ARG A 107 16.00 -12.14 8.44
C ARG A 107 17.08 -13.17 8.10
N LYS A 108 16.71 -14.45 7.99
CA LYS A 108 17.59 -15.52 7.52
C LYS A 108 16.82 -16.37 6.52
N SER A 109 17.43 -16.69 5.38
CA SER A 109 16.91 -17.70 4.46
C SER A 109 17.77 -18.96 4.54
N SER A 110 17.14 -20.12 4.77
CA SER A 110 17.84 -21.41 4.68
C SER A 110 18.24 -21.74 3.25
N HIS A 111 17.41 -21.34 2.28
CA HIS A 111 17.58 -21.61 0.85
C HIS A 111 18.61 -20.67 0.19
N TYR A 112 18.66 -19.40 0.59
CA TYR A 112 19.57 -18.41 0.02
C TYR A 112 20.55 -17.87 1.06
N LYS A 113 21.50 -18.71 1.49
CA LYS A 113 22.45 -18.37 2.57
C LYS A 113 23.30 -17.12 2.32
N LYS A 114 23.55 -16.77 1.05
CA LYS A 114 24.32 -15.57 0.66
C LYS A 114 23.47 -14.31 0.56
N TYR A 115 22.14 -14.43 0.61
CA TYR A 115 21.24 -13.30 0.51
C TYR A 115 21.04 -12.66 1.89
N ASP A 116 21.51 -11.43 2.02
CA ASP A 116 21.39 -10.60 3.22
C ASP A 116 20.49 -9.40 2.86
N PRO A 117 19.16 -9.52 3.03
CA PRO A 117 18.24 -8.44 2.65
C PRO A 117 18.45 -7.21 3.51
N ARG A 118 18.34 -6.03 2.89
CA ARG A 118 18.45 -4.71 3.55
C ARG A 118 17.08 -4.06 3.75
N TYR A 119 16.08 -4.83 4.20
CA TYR A 119 14.71 -4.32 4.26
C TYR A 119 14.59 -3.16 5.24
N LEU A 120 15.15 -3.29 6.45
CA LEU A 120 15.10 -2.26 7.47
C LEU A 120 15.78 -0.98 6.99
N THR A 121 17.00 -1.05 6.44
CA THR A 121 17.73 0.11 5.92
C THR A 121 16.91 0.80 4.83
N ARG A 122 16.27 0.05 3.93
CA ARG A 122 15.42 0.63 2.87
C ARG A 122 14.20 1.37 3.44
N VAL A 123 13.49 0.75 4.40
CA VAL A 123 12.31 1.36 5.03
C VAL A 123 12.70 2.62 5.82
N VAL A 124 13.76 2.54 6.62
CA VAL A 124 14.23 3.67 7.44
C VAL A 124 14.79 4.79 6.57
N ALA A 125 15.52 4.49 5.49
CA ALA A 125 16.00 5.49 4.54
C ALA A 125 14.85 6.28 3.92
N GLU A 126 13.78 5.60 3.50
CA GLU A 126 12.63 6.28 2.89
C GLU A 126 11.88 7.13 3.93
N PHE A 127 11.70 6.66 5.17
CA PHE A 127 11.13 7.50 6.22
C PHE A 127 12.02 8.72 6.56
N ASP A 128 13.34 8.52 6.68
CA ASP A 128 14.30 9.59 6.94
C ASP A 128 14.22 10.67 5.84
N ARG A 129 14.23 10.25 4.57
CA ARG A 129 14.06 11.13 3.41
C ARG A 129 12.76 11.90 3.49
N LEU A 130 11.64 11.19 3.65
CA LEU A 130 10.31 11.80 3.68
C LEU A 130 10.15 12.80 4.83
N LEU A 131 10.64 12.49 6.02
CA LEU A 131 10.53 13.38 7.17
C LEU A 131 11.40 14.63 7.03
N LYS A 132 12.62 14.48 6.50
CA LYS A 132 13.55 15.60 6.28
C LYS A 132 13.10 16.52 5.13
N GLU A 133 12.57 15.98 4.04
CA GLU A 133 12.11 16.77 2.88
C GLU A 133 11.05 17.80 3.22
N VAL A 134 10.20 17.52 4.20
CA VAL A 134 9.15 18.42 4.69
C VAL A 134 9.42 18.94 6.10
N GLU A 135 10.63 18.74 6.63
CA GLU A 135 11.04 19.10 8.00
C GLU A 135 9.99 18.77 9.08
N ARG A 136 9.40 17.58 9.04
CA ARG A 136 8.32 17.19 9.95
C ARG A 136 8.84 16.87 11.35
N ARG A 137 8.71 17.83 12.28
CA ARG A 137 9.18 17.73 13.67
C ARG A 137 8.12 17.23 14.65
N ASP A 138 6.86 17.15 14.23
CA ASP A 138 5.72 16.58 14.98
C ASP A 138 5.64 15.04 14.85
N VAL A 139 6.66 14.41 14.25
CA VAL A 139 6.73 12.97 14.04
C VAL A 139 7.97 12.40 14.72
N VAL A 140 7.78 11.34 15.50
CA VAL A 140 8.88 10.54 16.05
C VAL A 140 9.07 9.31 15.17
N LEU A 141 10.31 9.03 14.76
CA LEU A 141 10.70 7.76 14.13
C LEU A 141 11.54 6.93 15.11
N LEU A 142 11.08 5.71 15.40
CA LEU A 142 11.75 4.75 16.25
C LEU A 142 11.94 3.42 15.51
N VAL A 143 13.15 2.85 15.62
CA VAL A 143 13.40 1.46 15.22
C VAL A 143 13.37 0.57 16.46
N CYS A 144 12.48 -0.41 16.45
CA CYS A 144 12.33 -1.43 17.48
C CYS A 144 13.11 -2.68 17.07
N ASN A 145 14.38 -2.79 17.48
CA ASN A 145 15.19 -3.99 17.30
C ASN A 145 14.69 -5.09 18.26
N ALA A 146 13.84 -5.97 17.75
CA ALA A 146 13.23 -7.04 18.52
C ALA A 146 14.08 -8.33 18.55
N GLU A 147 15.27 -8.31 17.95
CA GLU A 147 16.22 -9.40 18.00
C GLU A 147 16.53 -9.81 19.46
N SER A 148 16.54 -11.11 19.72
CA SER A 148 16.71 -11.64 21.08
C SER A 148 18.11 -11.38 21.63
N VAL A 149 19.11 -11.32 20.76
CA VAL A 149 20.46 -10.84 21.07
C VAL A 149 20.71 -9.62 20.18
N PRO A 150 20.55 -8.39 20.70
CA PRO A 150 20.57 -7.17 19.89
C PRO A 150 21.78 -7.08 18.95
N GLY A 151 22.95 -7.56 19.40
CA GLY A 151 24.20 -7.53 18.65
C GLY A 151 24.26 -8.42 17.40
N HIS A 152 23.27 -9.30 17.21
CA HIS A 152 23.18 -10.14 16.02
C HIS A 152 22.55 -9.45 14.82
N HIS A 153 21.79 -8.36 15.05
CA HIS A 153 21.14 -7.58 14.01
C HIS A 153 22.00 -6.39 13.58
N LYS A 154 22.99 -6.67 12.72
CA LYS A 154 23.99 -5.69 12.27
C LYS A 154 23.41 -4.53 11.47
N GLU A 155 22.22 -4.68 10.89
CA GLU A 155 21.54 -3.60 10.19
C GLU A 155 21.03 -2.56 11.18
N ALA A 156 20.32 -2.99 12.22
CA ALA A 156 19.83 -2.11 13.28
C ALA A 156 20.97 -1.41 14.04
N GLU A 157 22.08 -2.11 14.32
CA GLU A 157 23.25 -1.51 14.96
C GLU A 157 23.88 -0.39 14.12
N ARG A 158 23.95 -0.56 12.78
CA ARG A 158 24.48 0.47 11.89
C ARG A 158 23.56 1.69 11.87
N LEU A 159 22.25 1.49 11.80
CA LEU A 159 21.25 2.55 11.77
C LEU A 159 21.15 3.35 13.07
N ALA A 160 21.55 2.77 14.21
CA ALA A 160 21.57 3.45 15.51
C ALA A 160 22.44 4.72 15.54
N LYS A 161 23.35 4.87 14.56
CA LYS A 161 24.14 6.10 14.39
C LYS A 161 23.33 7.26 13.80
N TYR A 162 22.24 6.98 13.09
CA TYR A 162 21.50 7.95 12.28
C TYR A 162 20.08 8.20 12.76
N VAL A 163 19.46 7.21 13.41
CA VAL A 163 18.07 7.24 13.89
C VAL A 163 17.98 6.66 15.29
N HIS A 164 16.87 6.95 15.99
CA HIS A 164 16.66 6.40 17.33
C HIS A 164 16.30 4.90 17.24
N VAL A 165 17.13 4.06 17.88
CA VAL A 165 16.95 2.60 17.95
C VAL A 165 16.82 2.16 19.40
N VAL A 166 15.79 1.39 19.71
CA VAL A 166 15.64 0.68 20.99
C VAL A 166 15.72 -0.82 20.74
N SER A 167 16.42 -1.52 21.63
CA SER A 167 16.59 -2.97 21.53
C SER A 167 15.91 -3.69 22.68
N LYS A 168 15.31 -4.85 22.41
CA LYS A 168 14.77 -5.73 23.45
C LYS A 168 15.94 -6.13 24.39
N ARG A 169 15.86 -5.71 25.66
CA ARG A 169 16.89 -6.01 26.67
C ARG A 169 16.54 -7.33 27.38
N GLY A 170 17.52 -8.23 27.46
CA GLY A 170 17.41 -9.50 28.18
C GLY A 170 17.29 -10.71 27.25
N HIS A 171 17.98 -11.79 27.62
CA HIS A 171 17.74 -13.11 27.05
C HIS A 171 16.30 -13.50 27.40
N ASP A 172 15.44 -13.74 26.40
CA ASP A 172 14.11 -14.27 26.64
C ASP A 172 14.30 -15.62 27.35
N PRO A 173 13.93 -15.79 28.63
CA PRO A 173 14.24 -17.02 29.39
C PRO A 173 13.55 -18.24 28.80
N HIS A 174 12.49 -17.99 28.01
CA HIS A 174 11.72 -18.98 27.29
C HIS A 174 11.56 -18.51 25.84
N PRO A 175 12.60 -18.64 25.00
CA PRO A 175 12.44 -18.43 23.57
C PRO A 175 11.30 -19.35 23.12
N SER A 176 10.26 -18.77 22.51
CA SER A 176 9.18 -19.60 22.00
C SER A 176 9.68 -20.28 20.73
N ASP A 177 9.54 -21.60 20.67
CA ASP A 177 9.76 -22.34 19.43
C ASP A 177 8.72 -21.98 18.35
N ASP A 178 7.61 -21.34 18.72
CA ASP A 178 6.58 -20.88 17.79
C ASP A 178 6.90 -19.47 17.28
N ALA A 179 7.25 -19.38 16.00
CA ALA A 179 7.53 -18.12 15.32
C ALA A 179 6.38 -17.11 15.39
N ARG A 180 5.12 -17.56 15.52
CA ARG A 180 3.94 -16.69 15.67
C ARG A 180 3.86 -16.07 17.04
N GLU A 181 4.22 -16.81 18.07
CA GLU A 181 4.32 -16.29 19.43
C GLU A 181 5.48 -15.29 19.54
N GLN A 182 6.60 -15.56 18.86
CA GLN A 182 7.70 -14.61 18.75
C GLN A 182 7.27 -13.31 18.03
N GLU A 183 6.60 -13.42 16.88
CA GLU A 183 6.03 -12.28 16.15
C GLU A 183 5.13 -11.41 17.04
N LYS A 184 4.25 -12.04 17.85
CA LYS A 184 3.42 -11.35 18.84
C LYS A 184 4.26 -10.60 19.88
N ARG A 185 5.28 -11.24 20.45
CA ARG A 185 6.15 -10.63 21.47
C ARG A 185 6.92 -9.43 20.92
N ASP A 186 7.41 -9.53 19.69
CA ASP A 186 8.15 -8.46 19.02
C ASP A 186 7.24 -7.24 18.75
N TYR A 187 6.00 -7.51 18.33
CA TYR A 187 4.98 -6.49 18.14
C TYR A 187 4.60 -5.79 19.45
N VAL A 188 4.36 -6.56 20.52
CA VAL A 188 4.04 -6.04 21.86
C VAL A 188 5.21 -5.25 22.46
N PHE A 189 6.45 -5.70 22.25
CA PHE A 189 7.64 -4.96 22.66
C PHE A 189 7.65 -3.57 22.03
N CYS A 190 7.48 -3.48 20.71
CA CYS A 190 7.48 -2.19 20.03
C CYS A 190 6.29 -1.32 20.46
N MET A 191 5.07 -1.87 20.55
CA MET A 191 3.90 -1.16 21.10
C MET A 191 4.21 -0.49 22.44
N SER A 192 4.84 -1.23 23.36
CA SER A 192 5.19 -0.71 24.69
C SER A 192 6.19 0.45 24.62
N GLN A 193 7.12 0.42 23.67
CA GLN A 193 8.05 1.55 23.46
C GLN A 193 7.32 2.77 22.89
N MET A 194 6.40 2.55 21.94
CA MET A 194 5.65 3.62 21.30
C MET A 194 4.71 4.35 22.27
N GLU A 195 4.09 3.63 23.22
CA GLU A 195 3.25 4.21 24.27
C GLU A 195 3.97 5.31 25.08
N THR A 196 5.31 5.23 25.21
CA THR A 196 6.10 6.20 25.99
C THR A 196 6.20 7.59 25.35
N PHE A 197 5.86 7.72 24.06
CA PHE A 197 5.92 9.02 23.37
C PHE A 197 4.65 9.85 23.53
N ASN A 198 3.56 9.26 24.05
CA ASN A 198 2.27 9.92 24.23
C ASN A 198 1.79 10.67 22.96
N ALA A 199 2.01 10.06 21.78
CA ALA A 199 1.59 10.62 20.51
C ALA A 199 0.07 10.50 20.33
N GLU A 200 -0.55 11.35 19.52
CA GLU A 200 -1.97 11.21 19.18
C GLU A 200 -2.24 9.89 18.43
N TYR A 201 -1.37 9.60 17.45
CA TYR A 201 -1.43 8.39 16.63
C TYR A 201 -0.10 7.63 16.65
N THR A 202 -0.18 6.31 16.70
CA THR A 202 0.98 5.42 16.60
C THR A 202 0.90 4.61 15.31
N ILE A 203 1.96 4.60 14.51
CA ILE A 203 2.06 3.83 13.29
C ILE A 203 3.08 2.72 13.52
N LEU A 204 2.64 1.46 13.49
CA LEU A 204 3.53 0.31 13.56
C LEU A 204 3.74 -0.24 12.16
N VAL A 205 5.01 -0.42 11.81
CA VAL A 205 5.47 -0.79 10.48
C VAL A 205 6.44 -1.96 10.62
N GLN A 206 6.29 -2.99 9.81
CA GLN A 206 7.25 -4.08 9.69
C GLN A 206 8.42 -3.64 8.80
N ASP A 207 9.62 -4.16 9.04
CA ASP A 207 10.83 -3.79 8.30
C ASP A 207 10.78 -4.08 6.79
N ASP A 208 9.79 -4.82 6.30
CA ASP A 208 9.55 -5.12 4.89
C ASP A 208 8.37 -4.34 4.28
N ALA A 209 7.85 -3.32 4.97
CA ALA A 209 6.81 -2.42 4.47
C ALA A 209 7.41 -1.05 4.13
N LEU A 210 7.65 -0.81 2.84
CA LEU A 210 8.23 0.42 2.32
C LEU A 210 7.15 1.48 2.03
N PRO A 211 7.17 2.67 2.67
CA PRO A 211 6.20 3.72 2.36
C PRO A 211 6.38 4.24 0.93
N TYR A 212 5.28 4.68 0.29
CA TYR A 212 5.38 5.41 -0.97
C TYR A 212 5.80 6.87 -0.75
N PRO A 213 6.41 7.53 -1.76
CA PRO A 213 6.89 8.91 -1.62
C PRO A 213 5.83 9.93 -1.16
N GLN A 214 4.56 9.73 -1.51
CA GLN A 214 3.46 10.59 -1.12
C GLN A 214 2.82 10.24 0.23
N PHE A 215 3.42 9.32 1.00
CA PHE A 215 2.82 8.79 2.23
C PHE A 215 2.44 9.90 3.22
N LEU A 216 3.39 10.76 3.61
CA LEU A 216 3.14 11.81 4.60
C LEU A 216 2.07 12.81 4.13
N ALA A 217 2.13 13.24 2.88
CA ALA A 217 1.13 14.13 2.29
C ALA A 217 -0.27 13.49 2.22
N SER A 218 -0.32 12.18 2.00
CA SER A 218 -1.59 11.44 1.99
C SER A 218 -2.13 11.22 3.39
N LEU A 219 -1.26 10.98 4.37
CA LEU A 219 -1.61 10.62 5.74
C LEU A 219 -2.48 11.68 6.42
N ASP A 220 -2.01 12.93 6.47
CA ASP A 220 -2.74 14.02 7.14
C ASP A 220 -4.11 14.24 6.49
N ARG A 221 -4.14 14.29 5.15
CA ARG A 221 -5.37 14.54 4.40
C ARG A 221 -6.36 13.39 4.52
N LEU A 222 -5.91 12.15 4.53
CA LEU A 222 -6.79 10.99 4.75
C LEU A 222 -7.36 10.97 6.16
N LEU A 223 -6.53 11.25 7.16
CA LEU A 223 -6.98 11.30 8.54
C LEU A 223 -8.03 12.40 8.72
N ASP A 224 -7.74 13.61 8.25
CA ASP A 224 -8.68 14.72 8.36
C ASP A 224 -9.97 14.46 7.58
N THR A 225 -9.88 14.10 6.30
CA THR A 225 -11.07 14.11 5.42
C THR A 225 -11.91 12.82 5.43
N ARG A 226 -11.36 11.71 5.91
CA ARG A 226 -11.99 10.39 5.83
C ARG A 226 -12.10 9.68 7.18
N VAL A 227 -11.15 9.89 8.10
CA VAL A 227 -11.06 9.13 9.36
C VAL A 227 -11.67 9.91 10.52
N GLU A 228 -11.13 11.09 10.83
CA GLU A 228 -11.63 11.98 11.88
C GLU A 228 -12.89 12.73 11.44
N ASN A 229 -12.96 13.10 10.17
CA ASN A 229 -14.15 13.73 9.60
C ASN A 229 -14.67 12.99 8.37
N LYS A 230 -15.90 13.33 7.98
CA LYS A 230 -16.57 12.86 6.77
C LYS A 230 -17.14 14.04 6.01
N MET A 231 -17.11 13.95 4.68
CA MET A 231 -17.77 14.94 3.81
C MET A 231 -19.26 14.60 3.69
N ILE A 232 -20.12 15.37 4.34
CA ILE A 232 -21.58 15.24 4.26
C ILE A 232 -22.13 16.51 3.60
N ARG A 233 -22.78 16.35 2.43
CA ARG A 233 -23.37 17.45 1.66
C ARG A 233 -22.38 18.60 1.39
N GLY A 234 -21.13 18.26 1.07
CA GLY A 234 -20.08 19.23 0.75
C GLY A 234 -19.46 19.92 1.97
N ARG A 235 -19.81 19.53 3.19
CA ARG A 235 -19.20 20.06 4.42
C ARG A 235 -18.45 18.95 5.16
N LEU A 236 -17.33 19.33 5.75
CA LEU A 236 -16.56 18.45 6.62
C LEU A 236 -17.24 18.43 7.99
N VAL A 237 -17.65 17.25 8.44
CA VAL A 237 -18.27 17.05 9.76
C VAL A 237 -17.55 15.95 10.52
N PRO A 238 -17.45 16.02 11.87
CA PRO A 238 -16.81 14.98 12.66
C PRO A 238 -17.42 13.60 12.37
N ASN A 239 -16.55 12.60 12.26
CA ASN A 239 -16.98 11.23 12.04
C ASN A 239 -17.62 10.68 13.33
N PRO A 240 -18.92 10.30 13.31
CA PRO A 240 -19.59 9.77 14.49
C PRO A 240 -19.13 8.35 14.85
N GLU A 241 -18.41 7.66 13.95
CA GLU A 241 -17.92 6.30 14.18
C GLU A 241 -16.66 6.30 15.05
N THR A 242 -16.69 5.54 16.13
CA THR A 242 -15.48 5.23 16.89
C THR A 242 -14.61 4.27 16.07
N TRP A 243 -13.33 4.62 15.94
CA TRP A 243 -12.37 3.83 15.18
C TRP A 243 -11.07 3.67 15.99
N ALA A 244 -10.34 2.58 15.73
CA ALA A 244 -9.12 2.27 16.47
C ALA A 244 -7.90 2.01 15.58
N ALA A 245 -8.09 1.54 14.34
CA ALA A 245 -6.99 1.26 13.44
C ALA A 245 -7.28 1.63 11.97
N VAL A 246 -6.23 2.02 11.25
CA VAL A 246 -6.20 2.24 9.81
C VAL A 246 -5.05 1.43 9.22
N LYS A 247 -5.37 0.40 8.43
CA LYS A 247 -4.41 -0.41 7.69
C LYS A 247 -4.01 0.30 6.40
N PHE A 248 -2.71 0.37 6.17
CA PHE A 248 -2.14 1.06 5.01
C PHE A 248 -1.72 0.14 3.86
N TYR A 249 -1.82 -1.18 4.09
CA TYR A 249 -1.45 -2.19 3.14
C TYR A 249 -2.42 -3.36 3.19
N PHE A 250 -2.75 -3.88 2.00
CA PHE A 250 -3.42 -5.15 1.80
C PHE A 250 -2.77 -5.88 0.62
N PRO A 251 -2.50 -7.20 0.67
CA PRO A 251 -1.75 -7.89 -0.39
C PRO A 251 -2.36 -7.73 -1.78
N GLU A 252 -1.54 -7.34 -2.75
CA GLU A 252 -1.99 -7.04 -4.12
C GLU A 252 -2.62 -8.24 -4.83
N LYS A 253 -2.14 -9.45 -4.51
CA LYS A 253 -2.72 -10.72 -5.00
C LYS A 253 -4.20 -10.90 -4.65
N TRP A 254 -4.70 -10.22 -3.62
CA TRP A 254 -6.10 -10.26 -3.19
C TRP A 254 -6.87 -9.00 -3.56
N GLN A 255 -6.25 -8.07 -4.29
CA GLN A 255 -6.90 -6.84 -4.74
C GLN A 255 -7.54 -6.96 -6.13
N GLY A 256 -7.61 -8.16 -6.71
CA GLY A 256 -8.25 -8.42 -8.01
C GLY A 256 -9.77 -8.16 -8.01
N TYR A 257 -10.39 -8.25 -9.19
CA TYR A 257 -11.85 -8.31 -9.30
C TYR A 257 -12.35 -9.69 -8.84
N GLY A 258 -13.28 -9.70 -7.89
CA GLY A 258 -13.93 -10.87 -7.33
C GLY A 258 -15.46 -10.78 -7.44
N ASN A 259 -16.16 -11.64 -6.70
CA ASN A 259 -17.63 -11.74 -6.72
C ASN A 259 -18.32 -10.80 -5.72
N GLU A 260 -17.56 -9.97 -5.01
CA GLU A 260 -18.08 -9.00 -4.08
C GLU A 260 -18.84 -7.89 -4.81
N ALA A 261 -20.05 -7.57 -4.32
CA ALA A 261 -20.94 -6.61 -4.97
C ALA A 261 -20.26 -5.27 -5.29
N PHE A 262 -19.40 -4.78 -4.39
CA PHE A 262 -18.68 -3.53 -4.60
C PHE A 262 -17.64 -3.58 -5.72
N LEU A 263 -17.03 -4.75 -5.98
CA LEU A 263 -16.05 -4.93 -7.05
C LEU A 263 -16.75 -4.97 -8.40
N ILE A 264 -17.91 -5.63 -8.44
CA ILE A 264 -18.78 -5.68 -9.60
C ILE A 264 -19.27 -4.26 -9.92
N THR A 265 -19.78 -3.52 -8.93
CA THR A 265 -20.22 -2.14 -9.16
C THR A 265 -19.08 -1.22 -9.56
N GLU A 266 -17.89 -1.38 -8.99
CA GLU A 266 -16.69 -0.61 -9.40
C GLU A 266 -16.34 -0.89 -10.87
N LEU A 267 -16.30 -2.16 -11.29
CA LEU A 267 -16.00 -2.54 -12.68
C LEU A 267 -17.08 -2.03 -13.65
N LEU A 268 -18.36 -2.22 -13.31
CA LEU A 268 -19.48 -1.76 -14.16
C LEU A 268 -19.50 -0.24 -14.27
N SER A 269 -19.31 0.48 -13.16
CA SER A 269 -19.30 1.95 -13.16
C SER A 269 -18.16 2.48 -14.02
N ALA A 270 -16.96 1.90 -13.89
CA ALA A 270 -15.82 2.29 -14.70
C ALA A 270 -15.99 1.90 -16.18
N ALA A 271 -16.67 0.77 -16.47
CA ALA A 271 -16.97 0.32 -17.83
C ALA A 271 -17.94 1.28 -18.53
N ILE A 272 -19.00 1.67 -17.83
CA ILE A 272 -20.01 2.64 -18.31
C ILE A 272 -19.36 4.01 -18.50
N PHE A 273 -18.57 4.48 -17.54
CA PHE A 273 -17.89 5.77 -17.61
C PHE A 273 -16.89 5.83 -18.77
N GLY A 274 -16.01 4.83 -18.87
CA GLY A 274 -15.04 4.73 -19.96
C GLY A 274 -15.70 4.56 -21.33
N GLY A 275 -16.72 3.71 -21.43
CA GLY A 275 -17.51 3.51 -22.65
C GLY A 275 -18.22 4.80 -23.09
N GLY A 276 -18.75 5.57 -22.14
CA GLY A 276 -19.34 6.89 -22.38
C GLY A 276 -18.34 7.91 -22.92
N ILE A 277 -17.13 7.98 -22.35
CA ILE A 277 -16.05 8.83 -22.86
C ILE A 277 -15.67 8.44 -24.29
N LEU A 278 -15.41 7.16 -24.55
CA LEU A 278 -15.03 6.69 -25.89
C LEU A 278 -16.15 6.95 -26.91
N HIS A 279 -17.41 6.73 -26.52
CA HIS A 279 -18.56 7.01 -27.37
C HIS A 279 -18.69 8.50 -27.68
N GLY A 280 -18.50 9.37 -26.68
CA GLY A 280 -18.48 10.82 -26.85
C GLY A 280 -17.35 11.27 -27.80
N LEU A 281 -16.14 10.74 -27.62
CA LEU A 281 -15.00 11.02 -28.51
C LEU A 281 -15.28 10.57 -29.94
N LEU A 282 -15.85 9.38 -30.12
CA LEU A 282 -16.25 8.87 -31.44
C LEU A 282 -17.26 9.82 -32.11
N ARG A 283 -18.28 10.29 -31.36
CA ARG A 283 -19.27 11.24 -31.86
C ARG A 283 -18.63 12.58 -32.25
N LEU A 284 -17.71 13.11 -31.44
CA LEU A 284 -17.03 14.37 -31.67
C LEU A 284 -16.09 14.33 -32.88
N LEU A 285 -15.33 13.24 -33.03
CA LEU A 285 -14.30 13.12 -34.07
C LEU A 285 -14.87 12.76 -35.44
N VAL A 286 -15.93 11.95 -35.46
CA VAL A 286 -16.38 11.31 -36.71
C VAL A 286 -17.68 11.92 -37.23
N GLY A 287 -18.59 12.40 -36.37
CA GLY A 287 -19.93 12.83 -36.77
C GLY A 287 -20.74 11.65 -37.37
N SER A 288 -21.92 11.35 -36.83
CA SER A 288 -22.64 10.15 -37.26
C SER A 288 -24.16 10.29 -37.28
N ASP A 289 -24.77 9.79 -38.36
CA ASP A 289 -26.22 9.71 -38.53
C ASP A 289 -26.77 8.38 -37.98
N LEU A 290 -26.35 8.03 -36.77
CA LEU A 290 -26.78 6.79 -36.12
C LEU A 290 -28.16 6.97 -35.51
N ASN A 291 -29.05 6.01 -35.77
CA ASN A 291 -30.31 5.94 -35.05
C ASN A 291 -30.08 5.55 -33.57
N TRP A 292 -31.12 5.66 -32.74
CA TRP A 292 -31.00 5.39 -31.31
C TRP A 292 -30.52 3.96 -31.01
N ILE A 293 -31.05 2.96 -31.73
CA ILE A 293 -30.69 1.55 -31.54
C ILE A 293 -29.20 1.34 -31.86
N GLN A 294 -28.71 1.86 -32.99
CA GLN A 294 -27.31 1.78 -33.39
C GLN A 294 -26.39 2.49 -32.40
N THR A 295 -26.79 3.67 -31.92
CA THR A 295 -26.06 4.43 -30.91
C THR A 295 -25.95 3.64 -29.62
N PHE A 296 -27.06 3.06 -29.16
CA PHE A 296 -27.09 2.20 -27.97
C PHE A 296 -26.21 0.97 -28.15
N CYS A 297 -26.28 0.27 -29.29
CA CYS A 297 -25.42 -0.88 -29.58
C CYS A 297 -23.92 -0.51 -29.53
N ILE A 298 -23.52 0.61 -30.16
CA ILE A 298 -22.14 1.08 -30.12
C ILE A 298 -21.70 1.42 -28.70
N PHE A 299 -22.53 2.16 -27.96
CA PHE A 299 -22.26 2.48 -26.56
C PHE A 299 -22.07 1.21 -25.72
N THR A 300 -22.96 0.22 -25.85
CA THR A 300 -22.84 -1.06 -25.15
C THR A 300 -21.55 -1.80 -25.51
N LEU A 301 -21.18 -1.86 -26.79
CA LEU A 301 -19.92 -2.49 -27.24
C LEU A 301 -18.69 -1.78 -26.65
N LEU A 302 -18.71 -0.45 -26.54
CA LEU A 302 -17.62 0.32 -25.93
C LEU A 302 -17.58 0.16 -24.40
N CYS A 303 -18.73 0.01 -23.74
CA CYS A 303 -18.78 -0.33 -22.32
C CYS A 303 -18.19 -1.73 -22.07
N ILE A 304 -18.57 -2.72 -22.87
CA ILE A 304 -17.99 -4.07 -22.80
C ILE A 304 -16.48 -4.02 -23.04
N PHE A 305 -16.02 -3.20 -24.00
CA PHE A 305 -14.60 -3.03 -24.30
C PHE A 305 -13.85 -2.52 -23.08
N CYS A 306 -14.31 -1.43 -22.47
CA CYS A 306 -13.71 -0.83 -21.29
C CYS A 306 -13.73 -1.78 -20.09
N GLY A 307 -14.86 -2.48 -19.86
CA GLY A 307 -14.98 -3.50 -18.82
C GLY A 307 -13.96 -4.62 -18.99
N ALA A 308 -13.89 -5.20 -20.18
CA ALA A 308 -12.93 -6.25 -20.51
C ALA A 308 -11.48 -5.77 -20.39
N LEU A 309 -11.18 -4.56 -20.86
CA LEU A 309 -9.85 -3.95 -20.76
C LEU A 309 -9.39 -3.84 -19.31
N MET A 310 -10.22 -3.26 -18.45
CA MET A 310 -9.93 -3.11 -17.02
C MET A 310 -9.80 -4.46 -16.31
N PHE A 311 -10.68 -5.40 -16.63
CA PHE A 311 -10.64 -6.75 -16.06
C PHE A 311 -9.36 -7.49 -16.44
N VAL A 312 -8.89 -7.34 -17.69
CA VAL A 312 -7.69 -8.00 -18.22
C VAL A 312 -6.39 -7.36 -17.73
N ILE A 313 -6.32 -6.02 -17.68
CA ILE A 313 -5.19 -5.30 -17.10
C ILE A 313 -5.04 -5.69 -15.62
N GLY A 314 -6.16 -5.77 -14.90
CA GLY A 314 -6.20 -6.14 -13.50
C GLY A 314 -6.40 -4.94 -12.59
N ARG A 315 -7.28 -5.12 -11.59
CA ARG A 315 -7.66 -4.10 -10.63
C ARG A 315 -6.48 -3.43 -9.88
N PRO A 316 -5.40 -4.12 -9.48
CA PRO A 316 -4.29 -3.48 -8.78
C PRO A 316 -3.69 -2.29 -9.54
N TYR A 317 -3.57 -2.37 -10.87
CA TYR A 317 -3.05 -1.27 -11.70
C TYR A 317 -4.03 -0.09 -11.79
N LEU A 318 -5.33 -0.35 -11.77
CA LEU A 318 -6.34 0.71 -11.73
C LEU A 318 -6.34 1.44 -10.39
N LEU A 319 -6.07 0.72 -9.30
CA LEU A 319 -5.88 1.34 -7.99
C LEU A 319 -4.65 2.25 -7.98
N MET A 320 -3.58 1.91 -8.71
CA MET A 320 -2.42 2.81 -8.82
C MET A 320 -2.78 4.16 -9.45
N LEU A 321 -3.74 4.21 -10.38
CA LEU A 321 -4.20 5.48 -10.96
C LEU A 321 -4.84 6.41 -9.92
N ARG A 322 -5.40 5.87 -8.84
CA ARG A 322 -5.93 6.69 -7.73
C ARG A 322 -4.84 7.43 -6.96
N ARG A 323 -3.57 7.07 -7.14
CA ARG A 323 -2.44 7.80 -6.53
C ARG A 323 -2.22 9.19 -7.11
N LEU A 324 -2.87 9.52 -8.24
CA LEU A 324 -2.79 10.85 -8.85
C LEU A 324 -3.34 11.97 -7.94
N SER A 325 -4.30 11.65 -7.05
CA SER A 325 -4.79 12.58 -6.04
C SER A 325 -5.27 11.83 -4.81
N VAL A 326 -4.95 12.33 -3.62
CA VAL A 326 -5.41 11.78 -2.34
C VAL A 326 -6.93 11.70 -2.26
N ASP A 327 -7.67 12.57 -2.96
CA ASP A 327 -9.13 12.54 -2.97
C ASP A 327 -9.72 11.28 -3.63
N LEU A 328 -8.95 10.66 -4.53
CA LEU A 328 -9.33 9.43 -5.23
C LEU A 328 -9.11 8.19 -4.36
N TYR A 329 -8.49 8.34 -3.19
CA TYR A 329 -8.31 7.24 -2.25
C TYR A 329 -9.66 6.92 -1.61
N SER A 330 -9.90 5.64 -1.42
CA SER A 330 -11.09 5.12 -0.76
C SER A 330 -10.70 4.48 0.57
N MET A 331 -11.54 4.67 1.59
CA MET A 331 -11.47 3.90 2.83
C MET A 331 -12.60 2.91 2.91
N ARG A 332 -12.29 1.70 3.39
CA ARG A 332 -13.25 0.59 3.52
C ARG A 332 -13.07 -0.08 4.88
N GLY A 333 -14.01 -0.93 5.27
CA GLY A 333 -13.79 -1.82 6.42
C GLY A 333 -12.54 -2.68 6.18
N ALA A 334 -11.64 -2.72 7.16
CA ALA A 334 -10.44 -3.52 7.06
C ALA A 334 -10.76 -5.02 7.14
N PRO A 335 -10.12 -5.87 6.31
CA PRO A 335 -10.13 -7.31 6.55
C PRO A 335 -9.37 -7.63 7.85
N GLU A 336 -9.60 -8.80 8.42
CA GLU A 336 -8.93 -9.21 9.67
C GLU A 336 -7.41 -9.34 9.50
N CYS A 337 -6.97 -9.81 8.33
CA CYS A 337 -5.57 -10.09 8.07
C CYS A 337 -4.71 -8.87 7.72
N CYS A 338 -3.40 -9.11 7.84
CA CYS A 338 -2.25 -8.30 7.45
C CYS A 338 -2.07 -7.02 8.27
N ILE A 339 -0.89 -6.90 8.87
CA ILE A 339 -0.44 -5.73 9.63
C ILE A 339 0.97 -5.21 9.24
N PRO A 340 1.44 -5.25 7.97
CA PRO A 340 2.75 -4.69 7.63
C PRO A 340 2.90 -3.20 7.94
N ALA A 341 1.82 -2.43 7.84
CA ALA A 341 1.79 -1.02 8.24
C ALA A 341 0.38 -0.63 8.70
N VAL A 342 0.26 -0.28 9.97
CA VAL A 342 -1.03 0.05 10.61
C VAL A 342 -0.89 1.26 11.50
N LEU A 343 -1.78 2.22 11.32
CA LEU A 343 -1.97 3.32 12.25
C LEU A 343 -3.01 2.94 13.29
N TYR A 344 -2.70 3.21 14.56
CA TYR A 344 -3.59 3.07 15.69
C TYR A 344 -3.80 4.44 16.34
N ARG A 345 -4.99 4.65 16.92
CA ARG A 345 -5.10 5.66 17.98
C ARG A 345 -4.25 5.17 19.16
N THR A 346 -3.33 5.99 19.67
CA THR A 346 -2.39 5.56 20.72
C THR A 346 -3.12 5.06 21.97
N GLN A 347 -4.25 5.68 22.32
CA GLN A 347 -5.13 5.25 23.42
C GLN A 347 -5.68 3.81 23.28
N SER A 348 -5.67 3.23 22.08
CA SER A 348 -6.12 1.86 21.85
C SER A 348 -5.03 0.81 22.12
N LEU A 349 -3.75 1.20 22.17
CA LEU A 349 -2.63 0.27 22.33
C LEU A 349 -2.66 -0.51 23.65
N PRO A 350 -2.91 0.10 24.83
CA PRO A 350 -2.85 -0.63 26.10
C PRO A 350 -3.81 -1.81 26.13
N ARG A 351 -5.00 -1.65 25.55
CA ARG A 351 -6.02 -2.70 25.47
C ARG A 351 -5.64 -3.82 24.51
N ILE A 352 -5.07 -3.48 23.35
CA ILE A 352 -4.56 -4.48 22.40
C ILE A 352 -3.44 -5.28 23.07
N ARG A 353 -2.52 -4.61 23.76
CA ARG A 353 -1.42 -5.23 24.49
C ARG A 353 -1.90 -6.16 25.59
N GLU A 354 -2.89 -5.74 26.40
CA GLU A 354 -3.50 -6.58 27.43
C GLU A 354 -4.14 -7.84 26.83
N HIS A 355 -4.91 -7.71 25.75
CA HIS A 355 -5.49 -8.84 25.04
C HIS A 355 -4.43 -9.82 24.52
N LEU A 356 -3.38 -9.29 23.88
CA LEU A 356 -2.27 -10.11 23.37
C LEU A 356 -1.45 -10.78 24.48
N GLY A 357 -1.37 -10.16 25.66
CA GLY A 357 -0.72 -10.73 26.84
C GLY A 357 -1.48 -11.93 27.44
N GLY A 358 -2.81 -11.96 27.29
CA GLY A 358 -3.66 -13.05 27.79
C GLY A 358 -3.77 -14.27 26.85
N ILE A 359 -3.09 -14.27 25.70
CA ILE A 359 -3.21 -15.33 24.69
C ILE A 359 -1.85 -15.82 24.21
N THR A 360 -1.81 -17.04 23.67
CA THR A 360 -0.65 -17.58 22.96
C THR A 360 -0.96 -17.63 21.47
N CYS A 361 -0.10 -17.02 20.66
CA CYS A 361 -0.24 -17.04 19.21
C CYS A 361 0.32 -18.35 18.64
N SER A 362 -0.32 -18.81 17.56
CA SER A 362 0.08 -20.01 16.82
C SER A 362 -0.48 -19.92 15.40
N ASN A 363 -0.23 -20.93 14.56
CA ASN A 363 -0.80 -20.96 13.21
C ASN A 363 -2.34 -20.89 13.16
N LYS A 364 -3.03 -21.33 14.23
CA LYS A 364 -4.51 -21.23 14.33
C LYS A 364 -4.99 -19.88 14.90
N ARG A 365 -4.09 -19.13 15.54
CA ARG A 365 -4.35 -17.86 16.22
C ARG A 365 -3.27 -16.84 15.86
N PRO A 366 -3.22 -16.38 14.59
CA PRO A 366 -2.21 -15.43 14.17
C PRO A 366 -2.49 -14.05 14.76
N LEU A 367 -1.41 -13.29 14.98
CA LEU A 367 -1.40 -11.98 15.63
C LEU A 367 -2.42 -10.99 15.04
N ASP A 368 -2.44 -10.87 13.71
CA ASP A 368 -3.31 -9.94 12.98
C ASP A 368 -4.80 -10.21 13.19
N ILE A 369 -5.21 -11.48 13.17
CA ILE A 369 -6.58 -11.90 13.47
C ILE A 369 -6.93 -11.60 14.93
N GLU A 370 -6.03 -11.85 15.88
CA GLU A 370 -6.29 -11.59 17.30
C GLU A 370 -6.43 -10.09 17.61
N ILE A 371 -5.62 -9.24 16.99
CA ILE A 371 -5.78 -7.78 17.06
C ILE A 371 -7.15 -7.38 16.50
N SER A 372 -7.51 -7.89 15.32
CA SER A 372 -8.80 -7.58 14.71
C SER A 372 -9.98 -8.02 15.60
N ARG A 373 -9.88 -9.20 16.20
CA ARG A 373 -10.90 -9.73 17.12
C ARG A 373 -11.02 -8.89 18.39
N CYS A 374 -9.89 -8.44 18.95
CA CYS A 374 -9.85 -7.51 20.08
C CYS A 374 -10.58 -6.20 19.75
N LEU A 375 -10.31 -5.61 18.58
CA LEU A 375 -10.97 -4.36 18.17
C LEU A 375 -12.47 -4.57 17.85
N HIS A 376 -12.82 -5.71 17.26
CA HIS A 376 -14.22 -6.02 16.96
C HIS A 376 -15.05 -6.23 18.24
N SER A 377 -14.50 -6.88 19.28
CA SER A 377 -15.23 -7.15 20.53
C SER A 377 -15.64 -5.89 21.30
N VAL A 378 -15.05 -4.74 20.96
CA VAL A 378 -15.26 -3.47 21.63
C VAL A 378 -16.02 -2.47 20.74
N GLY A 379 -16.49 -2.93 19.58
CA GLY A 379 -17.33 -2.16 18.68
C GLY A 379 -16.61 -1.04 17.93
N VAL A 380 -15.28 -1.00 17.91
CA VAL A 380 -14.52 0.04 17.18
C VAL A 380 -14.22 -0.39 15.75
N ARG A 381 -14.30 0.57 14.82
CA ARG A 381 -14.04 0.33 13.40
C ARG A 381 -12.54 0.24 13.10
N GLN A 382 -12.24 -0.59 12.11
CA GLN A 382 -10.95 -0.67 11.46
C GLN A 382 -11.12 -0.31 9.99
N TYR A 383 -10.26 0.57 9.47
CA TYR A 383 -10.30 0.98 8.07
C TYR A 383 -9.12 0.44 7.27
N LEU A 384 -9.33 0.19 5.98
CA LEU A 384 -8.28 -0.09 5.01
C LEU A 384 -8.25 1.06 3.99
N VAL A 385 -7.07 1.61 3.78
CA VAL A 385 -6.82 2.61 2.73
C VAL A 385 -6.55 1.90 1.40
N MET A 386 -7.22 2.34 0.33
CA MET A 386 -6.96 1.89 -1.03
C MET A 386 -6.81 3.09 -1.98
N PRO A 387 -5.72 3.19 -2.76
CA PRO A 387 -4.63 2.21 -2.91
C PRO A 387 -3.73 2.10 -1.69
N ASN A 388 -2.92 1.02 -1.61
CA ASN A 388 -1.92 0.85 -0.56
C ASN A 388 -1.00 2.07 -0.49
N LEU A 389 -0.71 2.53 0.73
CA LEU A 389 0.28 3.57 1.03
C LEU A 389 1.68 3.02 1.30
N PHE A 390 1.79 1.69 1.37
CA PHE A 390 3.05 0.96 1.49
C PHE A 390 3.16 -0.09 0.40
N ASN A 391 4.39 -0.47 0.07
CA ASN A 391 4.73 -1.61 -0.75
C ASN A 391 5.39 -2.68 0.12
N HIS A 392 5.02 -3.95 -0.04
CA HIS A 392 5.69 -5.03 0.66
C HIS A 392 6.89 -5.51 -0.15
N ILE A 393 8.09 -5.34 0.41
CA ILE A 393 9.36 -5.67 -0.25
C ILE A 393 9.97 -6.99 0.23
N GLY A 394 9.35 -7.63 1.23
CA GLY A 394 9.86 -8.83 1.88
C GLY A 394 9.81 -10.08 1.01
N MET A 395 10.94 -10.43 0.39
CA MET A 395 11.14 -11.72 -0.29
C MET A 395 11.40 -12.87 0.70
N VAL A 396 11.89 -12.58 1.91
CA VAL A 396 12.18 -13.59 2.95
C VAL A 396 11.40 -13.24 4.21
N SER A 397 10.61 -14.19 4.69
CA SER A 397 9.84 -14.04 5.93
C SER A 397 10.66 -14.43 7.16
N SER A 398 10.35 -13.86 8.32
CA SER A 398 10.83 -14.35 9.62
C SER A 398 10.00 -15.54 10.12
N LEU A 399 8.83 -15.76 9.53
CA LEU A 399 7.86 -16.78 9.96
C LEU A 399 8.02 -18.12 9.23
N HIS A 400 8.61 -18.11 8.04
CA HIS A 400 8.84 -19.30 7.24
C HIS A 400 10.16 -19.19 6.49
N ASN A 401 10.78 -20.36 6.25
CA ASN A 401 12.10 -20.45 5.63
C ASN A 401 12.08 -20.27 4.11
N ASP A 402 10.91 -20.35 3.49
CA ASP A 402 10.74 -20.22 2.05
C ASP A 402 10.83 -18.77 1.57
N VAL A 403 11.30 -18.59 0.35
CA VAL A 403 11.29 -17.29 -0.34
C VAL A 403 9.90 -17.04 -0.92
N ASN A 404 9.35 -15.87 -0.64
CA ASN A 404 8.10 -15.41 -1.22
C ASN A 404 8.22 -15.32 -2.74
N SER A 405 7.19 -15.81 -3.44
CA SER A 405 7.19 -15.74 -4.90
C SER A 405 7.15 -14.28 -5.38
N PRO A 406 8.04 -13.87 -6.32
CA PRO A 406 8.06 -12.52 -6.87
C PRO A 406 6.77 -12.15 -7.64
N HIS A 407 5.94 -13.14 -7.94
CA HIS A 407 4.62 -12.95 -8.55
C HIS A 407 3.56 -12.45 -7.56
N SER A 408 3.86 -12.47 -6.27
CA SER A 408 2.96 -12.00 -5.22
C SER A 408 3.01 -10.48 -5.04
N PHE A 409 3.93 -9.80 -5.74
CA PHE A 409 4.19 -8.37 -5.63
C PHE A 409 4.00 -7.69 -6.99
N LEU A 410 3.53 -6.44 -7.00
CA LEU A 410 3.41 -5.67 -8.24
C LEU A 410 4.75 -5.37 -8.91
N GLY A 411 5.84 -5.36 -8.13
CA GLY A 411 7.19 -5.02 -8.59
C GLY A 411 7.43 -3.53 -8.61
#